data_AF-A0A970KUC2-F1
#
_entry.id   AF-A0A970KUC2-F1
#
_cell.length_a   1.000
_cell.length_b   1.000
_cell.length_c   1.000
_cell.angle_alpha   90.00
_cell.angle_beta   90.00
_cell.angle_gamma   90.00
#
_symmetry.space_group_name_H-M   'P 1'
#
loop_
_entity.id
_entity.type
_entity.pdbx_description
1 polymer ?
#
loop_
_entity_poly.entity_id
_entity_poly.type
_entity_poly.pdbx_seq_one_letter_code
_entity_poly.pdbx_strand_id
1 'polypeptide(L)'
;MSEPAPSLSDLRIDRSRFDHPSGGGRRWLFAGLALVAVALLVAFLLRPRPVPVTVAAVSAGEASAEPAAVLHASGYVTARRQATVSSKLTGRVSEVLVEEGMAVEEGQVLARLDASQTLVQEALARAELVAAERAL
;
A
#
# COMPACT_ATOMS: atom_id res chain seq x y z
N MET A 1 33.86 -112.01 50.64
CA MET A 1 34.13 -112.46 49.26
C MET A 1 32.78 -112.65 48.59
N SER A 2 32.45 -112.11 47.41
CA SER A 2 33.00 -111.00 46.59
C SER A 2 31.90 -110.59 45.59
N GLU A 3 31.88 -109.36 45.10
CA GLU A 3 31.14 -108.96 43.88
C GLU A 3 31.86 -109.50 42.60
N PRO A 4 31.41 -109.31 41.32
CA PRO A 4 30.29 -108.48 40.80
C PRO A 4 29.48 -108.99 39.57
N ALA A 5 28.41 -108.23 39.23
CA ALA A 5 27.95 -107.86 37.85
C ALA A 5 27.44 -108.94 36.85
N PRO A 6 26.83 -108.53 35.70
CA PRO A 6 25.81 -107.49 35.43
C PRO A 6 24.55 -108.15 34.75
N SER A 7 23.55 -107.51 34.14
CA SER A 7 23.25 -106.11 33.75
C SER A 7 21.73 -105.83 33.87
N LEU A 8 21.30 -104.57 33.68
CA LEU A 8 19.89 -104.11 33.68
C LEU A 8 19.40 -103.61 32.29
N SER A 9 20.21 -103.77 31.25
CA SER A 9 20.19 -102.88 30.08
C SER A 9 19.41 -103.40 28.86
N ASP A 10 19.45 -104.72 28.62
CA ASP A 10 19.18 -105.26 27.28
C ASP A 10 17.71 -105.45 26.93
N LEU A 11 16.82 -105.58 27.91
CA LEU A 11 15.37 -105.62 27.69
C LEU A 11 14.70 -104.25 27.95
N ARG A 12 15.47 -103.16 27.86
CA ARG A 12 14.93 -101.79 27.90
C ARG A 12 14.15 -101.48 26.63
N ILE A 13 12.82 -101.58 26.69
CA ILE A 13 11.95 -101.02 25.66
C ILE A 13 12.10 -99.49 25.67
N ASP A 14 12.67 -98.95 24.60
CA ASP A 14 12.80 -97.52 24.38
C ASP A 14 11.41 -96.89 24.17
N ARG A 15 11.00 -96.02 25.10
CA ARG A 15 9.69 -95.35 25.11
C ARG A 15 9.81 -93.85 24.77
N SER A 16 10.88 -93.44 24.09
CA SER A 16 11.25 -92.03 23.85
C SER A 16 10.66 -91.36 22.60
N ARG A 17 9.43 -91.69 22.16
CA ARG A 17 8.85 -91.11 20.91
C ARG A 17 7.43 -90.56 20.96
N PHE A 18 6.78 -90.54 22.13
CA PHE A 18 5.46 -89.94 22.28
C PHE A 18 5.39 -89.04 23.51
N ASP A 19 5.90 -87.82 23.36
CA ASP A 19 5.46 -86.67 24.14
C ASP A 19 5.62 -85.36 23.35
N HIS A 20 4.49 -84.69 23.13
CA HIS A 20 4.30 -83.30 22.71
C HIS A 20 2.90 -82.91 23.22
N PRO A 21 2.63 -81.65 23.61
CA PRO A 21 3.48 -80.72 24.34
C PRO A 21 2.70 -80.03 25.50
N SER A 22 3.36 -79.48 26.54
CA SER A 22 2.72 -78.45 27.38
C SER A 22 3.70 -77.59 28.19
N GLY A 23 3.39 -76.29 28.37
CA GLY A 23 3.99 -75.43 29.40
C GLY A 23 4.79 -74.18 28.95
N GLY A 24 5.32 -74.15 27.72
CA GLY A 24 6.27 -73.08 27.29
C GLY A 24 5.65 -71.79 26.71
N GLY A 25 4.59 -71.90 25.91
CA GLY A 25 4.13 -70.79 25.04
C GLY A 25 3.61 -69.56 25.78
N ARG A 26 3.00 -69.72 26.96
CA ARG A 26 2.42 -68.59 27.71
C ARG A 26 3.48 -67.62 28.25
N ARG A 27 4.71 -68.10 28.51
CA ARG A 27 5.84 -67.25 28.94
C ARG A 27 6.34 -66.37 27.80
N TRP A 28 6.34 -66.86 26.57
CA TRP A 28 6.69 -66.07 25.38
C TRP A 28 5.64 -65.01 25.05
N LEU A 29 4.35 -65.31 25.24
CA LEU A 29 3.28 -64.31 25.13
C LEU A 29 3.42 -63.20 26.19
N PHE A 30 3.70 -63.55 27.45
CA PHE A 30 3.96 -62.54 28.49
C PHE A 30 5.26 -61.75 28.25
N ALA A 31 6.32 -62.38 27.73
CA ALA A 31 7.56 -61.68 27.37
C ALA A 31 7.35 -60.70 26.20
N GLY A 32 6.59 -61.09 25.17
CA GLY A 32 6.22 -60.21 24.07
C GLY A 32 5.33 -59.05 24.53
N LEU A 33 4.34 -59.31 25.39
CA LEU A 33 3.50 -58.28 25.99
C LEU A 33 4.30 -57.31 26.87
N ALA A 34 5.25 -57.81 27.66
CA ALA A 34 6.16 -56.99 28.45
C ALA A 34 7.07 -56.12 27.57
N LEU A 35 7.61 -56.67 26.48
CA LEU A 35 8.41 -55.91 25.50
C LEU A 35 7.59 -54.79 24.87
N VAL A 36 6.34 -55.07 24.45
CA VAL A 36 5.43 -54.06 23.89
C VAL A 36 5.06 -53.01 24.94
N ALA A 37 4.78 -53.40 26.19
CA ALA A 37 4.51 -52.47 27.27
C ALA A 37 5.70 -51.54 27.57
N VAL A 38 6.93 -52.08 27.58
CA VAL A 38 8.16 -51.28 27.73
C VAL A 38 8.37 -50.36 26.52
N ALA A 39 8.14 -50.83 25.30
CA ALA A 39 8.26 -50.00 24.10
C ALA A 39 7.25 -48.84 24.08
N LEU A 40 6.00 -49.09 24.47
CA LEU A 40 4.96 -48.07 24.61
C LEU A 40 5.29 -47.07 25.74
N LEU A 41 5.82 -47.55 26.87
CA LEU A 41 6.26 -46.70 27.97
C LEU A 41 7.42 -45.79 27.55
N VAL A 42 8.45 -46.33 26.89
CA VAL A 42 9.58 -45.56 26.35
C VAL A 42 9.10 -44.55 25.31
N ALA A 43 8.23 -44.93 24.38
CA ALA A 43 7.65 -44.02 23.39
C ALA A 43 6.82 -42.89 24.02
N PHE A 44 6.14 -43.16 25.14
CA PHE A 44 5.40 -42.16 25.90
C PHE A 44 6.32 -41.20 26.67
N LEU A 45 7.39 -41.69 27.31
CA LEU A 45 8.36 -40.86 28.03
C LEU A 45 9.21 -40.00 27.08
N LEU A 46 9.58 -40.51 25.91
CA LEU A 46 10.36 -39.79 24.90
C LEU A 46 9.49 -38.86 24.02
N ARG A 47 8.17 -38.82 24.24
CA ARG A 47 7.26 -37.97 23.45
C ARG A 47 7.57 -36.48 23.74
N PRO A 48 7.99 -35.68 22.74
CA PRO A 48 8.31 -34.28 22.96
C PRO A 48 7.08 -33.52 23.43
N ARG A 49 7.23 -32.77 24.53
CA ARG A 49 6.16 -31.90 25.05
C ARG A 49 6.09 -30.64 24.19
N PRO A 50 4.89 -30.20 23.75
CA PRO A 50 4.76 -28.94 23.04
C PRO A 50 5.16 -27.79 23.96
N VAL A 51 6.13 -27.00 23.53
CA VAL A 51 6.57 -25.81 24.26
C VAL A 51 5.52 -24.71 24.08
N PRO A 52 4.93 -24.15 25.16
CA PRO A 52 4.00 -23.04 25.04
C PRO A 52 4.77 -21.80 24.59
N VAL A 53 4.50 -21.34 23.37
CA VAL A 53 5.05 -20.09 22.83
C VAL A 53 4.08 -18.95 23.06
N THR A 54 4.51 -17.94 23.82
CA THR A 54 3.74 -16.70 24.00
C THR A 54 3.89 -15.85 22.75
N VAL A 55 2.85 -15.82 21.90
CA VAL A 55 2.80 -14.91 20.75
C VAL A 55 2.41 -13.51 21.22
N ALA A 56 3.31 -12.54 21.03
CA ALA A 56 2.97 -11.13 21.15
C ALA A 56 2.27 -10.68 19.87
N ALA A 57 1.01 -10.27 19.97
CA ALA A 57 0.32 -9.64 18.85
C ALA A 57 0.96 -8.25 18.62
N VAL A 58 1.73 -8.12 17.54
CA VAL A 58 2.18 -6.81 17.07
C VAL A 58 0.95 -6.12 16.49
N SER A 59 0.29 -5.30 17.31
CA SER A 59 -0.46 -4.19 16.76
C SER A 59 0.53 -3.38 15.94
N ALA A 60 0.26 -3.16 14.65
CA ALA A 60 0.72 -1.92 14.08
C ALA A 60 0.15 -0.84 15.02
N GLY A 61 1.02 -0.03 15.63
CA GLY A 61 0.54 1.14 16.35
C GLY A 61 -0.34 1.90 15.36
N GLU A 62 -1.52 2.37 15.80
CA GLU A 62 -2.28 3.33 15.00
C GLU A 62 -1.27 4.39 14.55
N ALA A 63 -1.00 4.45 13.24
CA ALA A 63 0.04 5.31 12.70
C ALA A 63 -0.40 6.73 13.05
N SER A 64 0.21 7.28 14.11
CA SER A 64 -0.49 8.10 15.11
C SER A 64 -0.86 9.43 14.51
N ALA A 65 -2.04 9.48 13.87
CA ALA A 65 -2.32 10.18 12.63
C ALA A 65 -1.34 11.32 12.36
N GLU A 66 -0.15 10.97 11.83
CA GLU A 66 0.95 11.91 11.61
C GLU A 66 0.37 13.07 10.82
N PRO A 67 0.27 14.28 11.41
CA PRO A 67 -0.55 15.35 10.85
C PRO A 67 0.01 15.69 9.48
N ALA A 68 -0.74 15.30 8.44
CA ALA A 68 -0.21 15.09 7.09
C ALA A 68 0.69 16.25 6.68
N ALA A 69 1.98 15.95 6.50
CA ALA A 69 3.08 16.91 6.57
C ALA A 69 2.73 18.24 5.86
N VAL A 70 2.42 19.26 6.65
CA VAL A 70 1.86 20.51 6.15
C VAL A 70 2.95 21.26 5.39
N LEU A 71 2.90 21.17 4.06
CA LEU A 71 3.86 21.82 3.18
C LEU A 71 3.62 23.34 3.21
N HIS A 72 4.39 24.03 4.05
CA HIS A 72 4.40 25.48 4.11
C HIS A 72 5.17 26.05 2.91
N ALA A 73 4.42 26.54 1.91
CA ALA A 73 4.97 27.26 0.77
C ALA A 73 4.66 28.77 0.89
N SER A 74 5.69 29.61 0.82
CA SER A 74 5.55 31.06 0.70
C SER A 74 5.40 31.48 -0.76
N GLY A 75 4.45 32.36 -1.07
CA GLY A 75 4.26 32.93 -2.39
C GLY A 75 3.61 34.30 -2.34
N TYR A 76 3.58 34.98 -3.47
CA TYR A 76 2.98 36.31 -3.62
C TYR A 76 1.76 36.24 -4.52
N VAL A 77 0.71 36.99 -4.18
CA VAL A 77 -0.51 37.09 -5.00
C VAL A 77 -0.29 38.15 -6.08
N THR A 78 -0.62 37.82 -7.33
CA THR A 78 -0.62 38.76 -8.45
C THR A 78 -1.97 38.75 -9.16
N ALA A 79 -2.28 39.81 -9.90
CA ALA A 79 -3.50 39.90 -10.69
C ALA A 79 -3.49 38.87 -11.82
N ARG A 80 -4.52 38.00 -11.89
CA ARG A 80 -4.69 37.02 -12.98
C ARG A 80 -4.84 37.68 -14.36
N ARG A 81 -5.33 38.92 -14.40
CA ARG A 81 -5.42 39.76 -15.60
C ARG A 81 -5.00 41.17 -15.20
N GLN A 82 -4.05 41.73 -15.94
CA GLN A 82 -3.58 43.11 -15.81
C GLN A 82 -3.60 43.74 -17.20
N ALA A 83 -4.07 44.98 -17.29
CA ALA A 83 -4.14 45.73 -18.54
C ALA A 83 -3.56 47.13 -18.32
N THR A 84 -2.58 47.50 -19.16
CA THR A 84 -2.08 48.88 -19.23
C THR A 84 -2.76 49.54 -20.42
N VAL A 85 -3.61 50.53 -20.16
CA VAL A 85 -4.39 51.22 -21.21
C VAL A 85 -3.61 52.45 -21.68
N SER A 86 -3.45 52.58 -22.99
CA SER A 86 -2.88 53.76 -23.64
C SER A 86 -3.74 54.17 -24.84
N SER A 87 -3.68 55.45 -25.22
CA SER A 87 -4.37 55.94 -26.41
C SER A 87 -3.64 55.48 -27.68
N LYS A 88 -4.40 55.08 -28.71
CA LYS A 88 -3.85 54.74 -30.04
C LYS A 88 -3.29 55.95 -30.78
N LEU A 89 -3.76 57.14 -30.41
CA LEU A 89 -3.38 58.43 -30.97
C LEU A 89 -2.76 59.28 -29.86
N THR A 90 -1.70 60.02 -30.20
CA THR A 90 -1.14 61.05 -29.32
C THR A 90 -2.05 62.26 -29.35
N GLY A 91 -2.40 62.80 -28.18
CA GLY A 91 -3.23 63.99 -28.05
C GLY A 91 -3.19 64.56 -26.63
N ARG A 92 -3.74 65.76 -26.44
CA ARG A 92 -3.92 66.34 -25.10
C ARG A 92 -5.12 65.70 -24.42
N VAL A 93 -5.00 65.32 -23.15
CA VAL A 93 -6.16 64.90 -22.33
C VAL A 93 -7.04 66.12 -22.07
N SER A 94 -8.32 66.04 -22.42
CA SER A 94 -9.32 67.07 -22.12
C SER A 94 -10.04 66.82 -20.80
N GLU A 95 -10.36 65.55 -20.51
CA GLU A 95 -11.10 65.13 -19.32
C GLU A 95 -10.55 63.79 -18.80
N VAL A 96 -10.54 63.61 -17.48
CA VAL A 96 -10.32 62.32 -16.81
C VAL A 96 -11.62 61.97 -16.08
N LEU A 97 -12.12 60.75 -16.28
CA LEU A 97 -13.45 60.31 -15.83
C LEU A 97 -13.40 59.26 -14.72
N VAL A 98 -12.21 58.95 -14.20
CA VAL A 98 -11.96 57.92 -13.19
C VAL A 98 -10.96 58.41 -12.15
N GLU A 99 -11.08 57.89 -10.93
CA GLU A 99 -10.19 58.18 -9.79
C GLU A 99 -9.33 56.95 -9.45
N GLU A 100 -8.25 57.17 -8.70
CA GLU A 100 -7.38 56.08 -8.25
C GLU A 100 -8.14 55.10 -7.33
N GLY A 101 -8.03 53.80 -7.60
CA GLY A 101 -8.77 52.77 -6.86
C GLY A 101 -10.23 52.57 -7.29
N MET A 102 -10.75 53.37 -8.24
CA MET A 102 -12.10 53.17 -8.80
C MET A 102 -12.20 51.85 -9.58
N ALA A 103 -13.28 51.10 -9.37
CA ALA A 103 -13.61 49.94 -10.19
C ALA A 103 -14.12 50.38 -11.57
N VAL A 104 -13.68 49.69 -12.63
CA VAL A 104 -14.04 50.02 -14.02
C VAL A 104 -14.45 48.79 -14.82
N GLU A 105 -15.36 48.98 -15.77
CA GLU A 105 -15.91 47.93 -16.64
C GLU A 105 -15.31 47.93 -18.05
N GLU A 106 -15.51 46.83 -18.79
CA GLU A 106 -15.05 46.72 -20.18
C GLU A 106 -15.78 47.74 -21.08
N GLY A 107 -15.03 48.54 -21.83
CA GLY A 107 -15.58 49.59 -22.68
C GLY A 107 -15.89 50.92 -21.97
N GLN A 108 -15.69 51.00 -20.65
CA GLN A 108 -15.84 52.27 -19.91
C GLN A 108 -14.83 53.32 -20.39
N VAL A 109 -15.30 54.54 -20.61
CA VAL A 109 -14.44 55.67 -21.01
C VAL A 109 -13.67 56.16 -19.78
N LEU A 110 -12.35 55.95 -19.76
CA LEU A 110 -11.48 56.35 -18.64
C LEU A 110 -11.06 57.83 -18.72
N ALA A 111 -10.80 58.32 -19.93
CA ALA A 111 -10.40 59.70 -20.21
C ALA A 111 -10.81 60.09 -21.64
N ARG A 112 -10.92 61.39 -21.89
CA ARG A 112 -11.14 61.95 -23.23
C ARG A 112 -9.92 62.73 -23.70
N LEU A 113 -9.66 62.68 -24.99
CA LEU A 113 -8.65 63.48 -25.66
C LEU A 113 -9.29 64.65 -26.41
N ASP A 114 -8.58 65.77 -26.51
CA ASP A 114 -8.90 66.90 -27.36
C ASP A 114 -8.84 66.47 -28.83
N ALA A 115 -10.03 66.38 -29.46
CA ALA A 115 -10.20 65.97 -30.86
C ALA A 115 -10.35 67.17 -31.82
N SER A 116 -10.20 68.42 -31.35
CA SER A 116 -10.49 69.63 -32.13
C SER A 116 -9.77 69.66 -33.48
N GLN A 117 -8.46 69.38 -33.51
CA GLN A 117 -7.69 69.34 -34.75
C GLN A 117 -8.09 68.16 -35.65
N THR A 118 -8.37 66.98 -35.07
CA THR A 118 -8.77 65.79 -35.82
C THR A 118 -10.12 66.01 -36.52
N LEU A 119 -11.09 66.61 -35.85
CA LEU A 119 -12.41 66.92 -36.42
C LEU A 119 -12.32 67.94 -37.57
N VAL A 120 -11.42 68.93 -37.49
CA VAL A 120 -11.18 69.88 -38.58
C VAL A 120 -10.55 69.19 -39.80
N GLN A 121 -9.57 68.31 -39.59
CA GLN A 121 -8.94 67.53 -40.67
C GLN A 121 -9.94 66.56 -41.32
N GLU A 122 -10.78 65.90 -40.52
CA GLU A 122 -11.85 65.04 -41.02
C GLU A 122 -12.87 65.82 -41.85
N ALA A 123 -13.30 67.00 -41.39
CA ALA A 123 -14.24 67.85 -42.11
C ALA A 123 -13.66 68.34 -43.46
N LEU A 124 -12.37 68.70 -43.49
CA LEU A 124 -11.67 69.06 -44.72
C LEU A 124 -11.63 67.88 -45.71
N ALA A 125 -11.16 66.71 -45.27
CA ALA A 125 -11.06 65.52 -46.12
C ALA A 125 -12.43 65.06 -46.66
N ARG A 126 -13.50 65.16 -45.86
CA ARG A 126 -14.88 64.92 -46.32
C ARG A 126 -15.33 65.92 -47.38
N ALA A 127 -14.98 67.20 -47.24
CA ALA A 127 -15.33 68.23 -48.22
C ALA A 127 -14.56 68.06 -49.55
N GLU A 128 -13.28 67.69 -49.49
CA GLU A 128 -12.47 67.36 -50.66
C GLU A 128 -13.01 66.14 -51.42
N LEU A 129 -13.42 65.09 -50.70
CA LEU A 129 -14.06 63.91 -51.29
C LEU A 129 -15.36 64.28 -52.03
N VAL A 130 -16.26 65.04 -51.40
CA VAL A 130 -17.51 65.49 -52.04
C VAL A 130 -17.27 66.42 -53.23
N ALA A 131 -16.20 67.22 -53.21
CA ALA A 131 -15.81 68.05 -54.35
C ALA A 131 -15.30 67.19 -55.53
N ALA A 132 -14.51 66.16 -55.26
CA ALA A 132 -14.01 65.22 -56.26
C ALA A 132 -15.13 64.36 -56.87
N GLU A 133 -16.06 63.85 -56.05
CA GLU A 133 -17.23 63.08 -56.50
C GLU A 133 -18.14 63.88 -57.43
N ARG A 134 -18.23 65.20 -57.25
CA ARG A 134 -19.02 66.11 -58.10
C ARG A 134 -18.31 66.60 -59.36
N ALA A 135 -17.03 66.28 -59.50
CA ALA A 135 -16.22 66.63 -60.67
C ALA A 135 -16.14 65.49 -61.70
N LEU A 136 -16.75 64.34 -61.40
CA LEU A 136 -16.94 63.17 -62.28
C LEU A 136 -18.31 63.22 -62.97
#